data_AF-A0A0W0EYA0-F1
#
_entry.id   AF-A0A0W0EYA0-F1
#
_cell.length_a   1.000
_cell.length_b   1.000
_cell.length_c   1.000
_cell.angle_alpha   90.00
_cell.angle_beta   90.00
_cell.angle_gamma   90.00
#
_symmetry.space_group_name_H-M   'P 1'
#
loop_
_entity.id
_entity.type
_entity.pdbx_description
1 polymer ?
#
loop_
_entity_poly.entity_id
_entity_poly.type
_entity_poly.pdbx_seq_one_letter_code
_entity_poly.pdbx_strand_id
1 'polypeptide(L)'
;MSLARSEQPKDPVVVLRSRHTGGISMSLSRYQRKWFLTYSRGYGMAYGQRIFCALNTPDMRAPESHARRYFWLNPGIANATYNPDDPDYASQKFVSPVHILLDSETPVARLTGRTRAEISQSLPVGSKPKQIMCFEIEVTIPEEGLLRQCYYCLHWESEWADDERMEPCSDDVFWCRKCKAQGWAASSISGISKKLKNGWSWLVIPFVYLRQAAVPIG
;
A
#
# COMPACT_ATOMS: atom_id res chain seq x y z
N MET A 1 27.78 36.72 -5.55
CA MET A 1 28.13 35.38 -6.07
C MET A 1 27.15 34.38 -5.45
N SER A 2 26.12 34.02 -6.21
CA SER A 2 25.09 33.05 -5.79
C SER A 2 25.66 31.64 -6.02
N LEU A 3 25.80 30.85 -4.96
CA LEU A 3 26.22 29.46 -5.07
C LEU A 3 25.11 28.69 -5.80
N ALA A 4 25.42 28.21 -6.99
CA ALA A 4 24.57 27.31 -7.75
C ALA A 4 24.26 26.09 -6.88
N ARG A 5 22.98 25.96 -6.49
CA ARG A 5 22.45 24.78 -5.84
C ARG A 5 22.61 23.64 -6.84
N SER A 6 23.49 22.68 -6.54
CA SER A 6 23.59 21.42 -7.27
C SER A 6 22.21 20.75 -7.25
N GLU A 7 21.48 20.81 -8.36
CA GLU A 7 20.26 20.05 -8.57
C GLU A 7 20.64 18.57 -8.66
N GLN A 8 20.69 17.89 -7.53
CA GLN A 8 20.72 16.43 -7.55
C GLN A 8 19.44 15.96 -8.25
N PRO A 9 19.53 15.07 -9.26
CA PRO A 9 18.35 14.51 -9.89
C PRO A 9 17.51 13.84 -8.80
N LYS A 10 16.26 14.30 -8.64
CA LYS A 10 15.34 13.74 -7.65
C LYS A 10 15.04 12.30 -8.05
N ASP A 11 15.21 11.37 -7.11
CA ASP A 11 14.97 9.95 -7.38
C ASP A 11 13.52 9.73 -7.86
N PRO A 12 13.31 9.09 -9.02
CA PRO A 12 11.98 8.86 -9.56
C PRO A 12 11.24 7.78 -8.77
N VAL A 13 9.91 7.80 -8.84
CA VAL A 13 9.07 6.68 -8.36
C VAL A 13 9.41 5.45 -9.19
N VAL A 14 9.69 4.33 -8.52
CA VAL A 14 9.92 3.07 -9.21
C VAL A 14 8.59 2.55 -9.75
N VAL A 15 8.56 2.36 -11.06
CA VAL A 15 7.44 1.75 -11.77
C VAL A 15 7.78 0.30 -12.04
N LEU A 16 6.88 -0.60 -11.68
CA LEU A 16 6.95 -2.01 -11.99
C LEU A 16 5.92 -2.36 -13.06
N ARG A 17 6.30 -3.28 -13.94
CA ARG A 17 5.42 -3.89 -14.95
C ARG A 17 5.48 -5.38 -14.78
N SER A 18 4.35 -6.03 -14.96
CA SER A 18 4.25 -7.48 -14.92
C SER A 18 3.43 -7.95 -16.10
N ARG A 19 3.78 -9.10 -16.67
CA ARG A 19 2.98 -9.76 -17.71
C ARG A 19 1.53 -9.97 -17.28
N HIS A 20 1.28 -10.12 -15.98
CA HIS A 20 -0.03 -10.36 -15.38
C HIS A 20 -0.95 -9.14 -15.39
N THR A 21 -0.42 -7.95 -15.66
CA THR A 21 -1.18 -6.68 -15.62
C THR A 21 -1.51 -6.15 -17.01
N GLY A 22 -1.24 -6.92 -18.07
CA GLY A 22 -1.47 -6.48 -19.45
C GLY A 22 -0.64 -5.24 -19.82
N GLY A 23 0.55 -5.09 -19.23
CA GLY A 23 1.44 -3.94 -19.43
C GLY A 23 1.06 -2.69 -18.64
N ILE A 24 0.02 -2.76 -17.79
CA ILE A 24 -0.33 -1.64 -16.89
C ILE A 24 0.83 -1.40 -15.94
N SER A 25 1.31 -0.15 -15.93
CA SER A 25 2.36 0.33 -15.04
C SER A 25 1.83 0.48 -13.62
N MET A 26 2.58 -0.07 -12.66
CA MET A 26 2.22 -0.10 -11.25
C MET A 26 3.32 0.49 -10.38
N SER A 27 2.98 0.86 -9.15
CA SER A 27 3.93 1.33 -8.15
C SER A 27 3.57 0.81 -6.77
N LEU A 28 4.59 0.59 -5.95
CA LEU A 28 4.42 0.30 -4.53
C LEU A 28 4.19 1.59 -3.76
N SER A 29 3.30 1.53 -2.78
CA SER A 29 3.11 2.60 -1.80
C SER A 29 3.03 2.03 -0.40
N ARG A 30 3.39 2.86 0.58
CA ARG A 30 3.31 2.57 2.00
C ARG A 30 2.61 3.71 2.72
N TYR A 31 1.66 3.36 3.58
CA TYR A 31 0.98 4.31 4.46
C TYR A 31 0.65 3.63 5.78
N GLN A 32 1.14 4.18 6.90
CA GLN A 32 0.92 3.65 8.24
C GLN A 32 1.22 2.13 8.34
N ARG A 33 2.42 1.70 7.94
CA ARG A 33 2.83 0.27 7.90
C ARG A 33 2.01 -0.64 6.99
N LYS A 34 1.08 -0.09 6.21
CA LYS A 34 0.30 -0.82 5.21
C LYS A 34 0.92 -0.62 3.84
N TRP A 35 1.15 -1.72 3.16
CA TRP A 35 1.68 -1.77 1.81
C TRP A 35 0.54 -1.91 0.81
N PHE A 36 0.68 -1.17 -0.29
CA PHE A 36 -0.29 -1.13 -1.36
C PHE A 36 0.41 -1.32 -2.69
N LEU A 37 -0.26 -2.08 -3.56
CA LEU A 37 0.03 -2.08 -4.97
C LEU A 37 -0.93 -1.11 -5.65
N THR A 38 -0.41 -0.19 -6.45
CA THR A 38 -1.18 0.89 -7.08
C THR A 38 -0.92 0.93 -8.58
N TYR A 39 -1.84 1.51 -9.35
CA TYR A 39 -1.68 1.71 -10.80
C TYR A 39 -2.22 3.07 -11.23
N SER A 40 -1.62 3.63 -12.28
CA SER A 40 -2.11 4.84 -12.93
C SER A 40 -3.30 4.51 -13.83
N ARG A 41 -4.42 5.24 -13.73
CA ARG A 41 -5.45 5.19 -14.78
C ARG A 41 -5.00 6.03 -15.97
N GLY A 42 -5.00 5.44 -17.16
CA GLY A 42 -4.80 6.15 -18.42
C GLY A 42 -5.61 5.50 -19.55
N TYR A 43 -6.84 5.99 -19.76
CA TYR A 43 -7.59 6.10 -21.04
C TYR A 43 -9.08 6.38 -20.73
N GLY A 44 -9.63 7.49 -21.21
CA GLY A 44 -11.08 7.77 -21.25
C GLY A 44 -11.84 8.00 -19.92
N MET A 45 -11.22 7.82 -18.76
CA MET A 45 -11.81 8.12 -17.44
C MET A 45 -10.82 8.92 -16.58
N ALA A 46 -11.36 9.79 -15.71
CA ALA A 46 -10.62 10.77 -14.89
C ALA A 46 -9.23 10.28 -14.45
N TYR A 47 -8.21 11.07 -14.80
CA TYR A 47 -6.82 10.90 -14.39
C TYR A 47 -6.73 10.68 -12.87
N GLY A 48 -5.91 9.71 -12.46
CA GLY A 48 -5.68 9.44 -11.05
C GLY A 48 -5.00 8.10 -10.78
N GLN A 49 -4.35 8.01 -9.62
CA GLN A 49 -3.79 6.76 -9.14
C GLN A 49 -4.86 5.98 -8.38
N ARG A 50 -4.90 4.65 -8.57
CA ARG A 50 -5.82 3.77 -7.85
C ARG A 50 -5.05 2.69 -7.10
N ILE A 51 -5.58 2.30 -5.94
CA ILE A 51 -5.12 1.12 -5.22
C ILE A 51 -5.65 -0.10 -5.97
N PHE A 52 -4.72 -0.95 -6.42
CA PHE A 52 -5.05 -2.27 -6.94
C PHE A 52 -5.45 -3.20 -5.79
N CYS A 53 -4.58 -3.30 -4.77
CA CYS A 53 -4.87 -4.07 -3.56
C CYS A 53 -4.02 -3.60 -2.37
N ALA A 54 -4.46 -3.95 -1.18
CA ALA A 54 -3.61 -3.95 0.01
C ALA A 54 -2.82 -5.27 0.06
N LEU A 55 -1.54 -5.18 0.39
CA LEU A 55 -0.63 -6.33 0.42
C LEU A 55 -0.54 -6.97 1.82
N ASN A 56 -0.77 -6.20 2.88
CA ASN A 56 -0.74 -6.71 4.23
C ASN A 56 -1.81 -6.07 5.14
N THR A 57 -2.04 -6.75 6.26
CA THR A 57 -2.57 -6.12 7.47
C THR A 57 -1.38 -5.58 8.27
N PRO A 58 -1.42 -4.31 8.72
CA PRO A 58 -0.34 -3.74 9.53
C PRO A 58 -0.04 -4.59 10.77
N ASP A 59 1.23 -4.96 10.93
CA ASP A 59 1.71 -5.63 12.13
C ASP A 59 2.25 -4.59 13.13
N MET A 60 1.46 -4.33 14.17
CA MET A 60 1.83 -3.37 15.21
C MET A 60 2.85 -3.93 16.21
N ARG A 61 3.11 -5.25 16.18
CA ARG A 61 4.09 -5.90 17.06
C ARG A 61 5.49 -5.89 16.45
N ALA A 62 5.58 -5.82 15.12
CA ALA A 62 6.85 -5.70 14.43
C ALA A 62 7.53 -4.34 14.73
N PRO A 63 8.87 -4.31 14.91
CA PRO A 63 9.63 -3.06 14.98
C PRO A 63 9.44 -2.21 13.72
N GLU A 64 9.47 -0.88 13.85
CA GLU A 64 9.30 0.03 12.70
C GLU A 64 10.38 -0.18 11.63
N SER A 65 11.64 -0.39 12.05
CA SER A 65 12.75 -0.69 11.16
C SER A 65 12.52 -1.93 10.30
N HIS A 66 11.78 -2.92 10.83
CA HIS A 66 11.38 -4.10 10.08
C HIS A 66 10.18 -3.78 9.17
N ALA A 67 9.12 -3.16 9.69
CA ALA A 67 7.92 -2.84 8.91
C ALA A 67 8.18 -1.91 7.70
N ARG A 68 9.31 -1.17 7.73
CA ARG A 68 9.80 -0.31 6.63
C ARG A 68 10.21 -1.05 5.37
N ARG A 69 10.65 -2.31 5.49
CA ARG A 69 11.10 -3.10 4.34
C ARG A 69 10.41 -4.44 4.22
N TYR A 70 9.79 -4.91 5.29
CA TYR A 70 9.20 -6.24 5.35
C TYR A 70 7.71 -6.15 5.64
N PHE A 71 6.94 -7.04 5.03
CA PHE A 71 5.54 -7.24 5.37
C PHE A 71 5.11 -8.68 5.18
N TRP A 72 4.06 -9.07 5.90
CA TRP A 72 3.44 -10.38 5.78
C TRP A 72 2.31 -10.31 4.77
N LEU A 73 2.50 -10.98 3.64
CA LEU A 73 1.55 -11.02 2.54
C LEU A 73 0.51 -12.09 2.82
N ASN A 74 -0.75 -11.66 2.89
CA ASN A 74 -1.90 -12.55 3.02
C ASN A 74 -2.42 -12.93 1.63
N PRO A 75 -2.20 -14.18 1.17
CA PRO A 75 -2.60 -14.60 -0.18
C PRO A 75 -4.13 -14.67 -0.36
N GLY A 76 -4.92 -14.63 0.71
CA GLY A 76 -6.38 -14.69 0.67
C GLY A 76 -7.09 -13.36 0.39
N ILE A 77 -6.35 -12.27 0.17
CA ILE A 77 -6.90 -10.93 -0.13
C ILE A 77 -7.32 -10.82 -1.61
N ALA A 78 -6.86 -11.71 -2.48
CA ALA A 78 -7.32 -11.86 -3.86
C ALA A 78 -7.58 -13.36 -4.13
N ASN A 79 -8.58 -13.68 -4.95
CA ASN A 79 -9.18 -15.01 -5.10
C ASN A 79 -8.24 -16.17 -5.52
N ALA A 80 -6.93 -15.95 -5.69
CA ALA A 80 -5.96 -16.96 -6.07
C ALA A 80 -4.89 -17.15 -4.99
N THR A 81 -4.75 -18.39 -4.53
CA THR A 81 -3.65 -18.78 -3.63
C THR A 81 -2.35 -18.75 -4.41
N TYR A 82 -1.28 -18.22 -3.82
CA TYR A 82 0.04 -18.28 -4.43
C TYR A 82 0.53 -19.73 -4.48
N ASN A 83 0.79 -20.25 -5.68
CA ASN A 83 1.38 -21.56 -5.90
C ASN A 83 2.48 -21.45 -6.97
N PRO A 84 3.77 -21.40 -6.58
CA PRO A 84 4.87 -21.27 -7.54
C PRO A 84 5.05 -22.51 -8.43
N ASP A 85 4.54 -23.66 -8.01
CA ASP A 85 4.71 -24.94 -8.71
C ASP A 85 3.56 -25.24 -9.69
N ASP A 86 2.52 -24.38 -9.74
CA ASP A 86 1.41 -24.53 -10.67
C ASP A 86 1.86 -24.12 -12.08
N PRO A 87 2.01 -25.03 -13.05
CA PRO A 87 2.50 -24.69 -14.40
C PRO A 87 1.55 -23.74 -15.15
N ASP A 88 0.27 -23.70 -14.78
CA ASP A 88 -0.75 -22.90 -15.44
C ASP A 88 -0.97 -21.54 -14.77
N TYR A 89 -0.18 -21.19 -13.74
CA TYR A 89 -0.36 -19.95 -12.97
C TYR A 89 -0.34 -18.69 -13.84
N ALA A 90 0.46 -18.70 -14.91
CA ALA A 90 0.56 -17.59 -15.86
C ALA A 90 -0.69 -17.40 -16.74
N SER A 91 -1.57 -18.40 -16.80
CA SER A 91 -2.83 -18.36 -17.55
C SER A 91 -4.06 -18.09 -16.68
N GLN A 92 -3.88 -18.02 -15.35
CA GLN A 92 -4.99 -17.83 -14.42
C GLN A 92 -5.63 -16.46 -14.57
N LYS A 93 -6.97 -16.45 -14.68
CA LYS A 93 -7.80 -15.23 -14.80
C LYS A 93 -7.69 -14.30 -13.59
N PHE A 94 -7.34 -14.84 -12.43
CA PHE A 94 -7.12 -14.09 -11.19
C PHE A 94 -5.70 -14.36 -10.71
N VAL A 95 -4.88 -13.33 -10.68
CA VAL A 95 -3.47 -13.45 -10.28
C VAL A 95 -3.30 -12.91 -8.87
N SER A 96 -2.69 -13.73 -7.99
CA SER A 96 -2.31 -13.28 -6.65
C SER A 96 -1.33 -12.10 -6.73
N PRO A 97 -1.47 -11.05 -5.89
CA PRO A 97 -0.54 -9.93 -5.86
C PRO A 97 0.92 -10.35 -5.69
N VAL A 98 1.19 -11.51 -5.06
CA VAL A 98 2.53 -12.10 -4.98
C VAL A 98 3.15 -12.26 -6.38
N HIS A 99 2.44 -12.87 -7.33
CA HIS A 99 2.98 -13.11 -8.68
C HIS A 99 3.26 -11.81 -9.42
N ILE A 100 2.45 -10.77 -9.21
CA ILE A 100 2.69 -9.45 -9.82
C ILE A 100 4.01 -8.86 -9.31
N LEU A 101 4.28 -9.00 -8.01
CA LEU A 101 5.51 -8.48 -7.40
C LEU A 101 6.74 -9.31 -7.79
N LEU A 102 6.63 -10.63 -7.75
CA LEU A 102 7.77 -11.53 -8.01
C LEU A 102 8.10 -11.68 -9.50
N ASP A 103 7.10 -11.66 -10.39
CA ASP A 103 7.29 -11.73 -11.85
C ASP A 103 7.37 -10.31 -12.47
N SER A 104 7.71 -9.29 -11.68
CA SER A 104 7.88 -7.95 -12.20
C SER A 104 9.18 -7.83 -13.00
N GLU A 105 9.14 -7.14 -14.13
CA GLU A 105 10.33 -6.87 -14.98
C GLU A 105 11.41 -6.09 -14.19
N THR A 106 10.96 -5.26 -13.26
CA THR A 106 11.80 -4.52 -12.31
C THR A 106 11.66 -5.16 -10.94
N PRO A 107 12.70 -5.85 -10.41
CA PRO A 107 12.59 -6.58 -9.16
C PRO A 107 12.40 -5.62 -7.97
N VAL A 108 11.15 -5.45 -7.53
CA VAL A 108 10.80 -4.56 -6.40
C VAL A 108 10.65 -5.26 -5.07
N ALA A 109 10.52 -6.59 -5.09
CA ALA A 109 10.31 -7.38 -3.90
C ALA A 109 10.84 -8.80 -4.08
N ARG A 110 11.12 -9.48 -2.96
CA ARG A 110 11.53 -10.88 -2.92
C ARG A 110 10.92 -11.60 -1.72
N LEU A 111 10.75 -12.91 -1.83
CA LEU A 111 10.43 -13.77 -0.69
C LEU A 111 11.65 -13.90 0.22
N THR A 112 11.44 -13.86 1.53
CA THR A 112 12.52 -14.12 2.51
C THR A 112 12.66 -15.59 2.88
N GLY A 113 11.66 -16.41 2.53
CA GLY A 113 11.52 -17.81 2.96
C GLY A 113 10.84 -17.96 4.32
N ARG A 114 10.58 -16.87 5.07
CA ARG A 114 9.83 -16.94 6.33
C ARG A 114 8.33 -17.03 6.06
N THR A 115 7.66 -17.86 6.85
CA THR A 115 6.21 -18.08 6.80
C THR A 115 5.60 -18.00 8.19
N ARG A 116 4.34 -17.56 8.28
CA ARG A 116 3.56 -17.64 9.52
C ARG A 116 2.12 -18.00 9.25
N ALA A 117 1.49 -18.69 10.20
CA ALA A 117 0.06 -18.98 10.13
C ALA A 117 -0.75 -17.79 10.65
N GLU A 118 -1.76 -17.36 9.89
CA GLU A 118 -2.74 -16.36 10.30
C GLU A 118 -4.16 -16.91 10.13
N ILE A 119 -5.13 -16.35 10.86
CA ILE A 119 -6.54 -16.65 10.65
C ILE A 119 -7.07 -15.72 9.56
N SER A 120 -7.65 -16.30 8.51
CA SER A 120 -8.23 -15.53 7.41
C SER A 120 -9.37 -14.64 7.93
N GLN A 121 -9.25 -13.34 7.64
CA GLN A 121 -10.27 -12.34 7.96
C GLN A 121 -11.30 -12.17 6.83
N SER A 122 -11.07 -12.77 5.66
CA SER A 122 -11.93 -12.61 4.47
C SER A 122 -13.05 -13.65 4.36
N LEU A 123 -13.32 -14.39 5.44
CA LEU A 123 -14.32 -15.45 5.42
C LEU A 123 -15.75 -14.90 5.52
N PRO A 124 -16.71 -15.45 4.76
CA PRO A 124 -18.12 -15.13 4.92
C PRO A 124 -18.59 -15.31 6.36
N VAL A 125 -19.48 -14.43 6.82
CA VAL A 125 -20.08 -14.49 8.16
C VAL A 125 -20.65 -15.90 8.40
N GLY A 126 -20.23 -16.56 9.48
CA GLY A 126 -20.65 -17.92 9.83
C GLY A 126 -19.71 -19.04 9.36
N SER A 127 -18.66 -18.72 8.61
CA SER A 127 -17.64 -19.70 8.22
C SER A 127 -16.68 -19.98 9.38
N LYS A 128 -16.18 -21.22 9.49
CA LYS A 128 -15.14 -21.56 10.46
C LYS A 128 -13.84 -20.79 10.16
N PRO A 129 -13.11 -20.29 11.17
CA PRO A 129 -11.83 -19.63 10.97
C PRO A 129 -10.88 -20.57 10.21
N LYS A 130 -10.42 -20.12 9.05
CA LYS A 130 -9.48 -20.84 8.19
C LYS A 130 -8.08 -20.31 8.47
N GLN A 131 -7.17 -21.19 8.87
CA GLN A 131 -5.76 -20.83 8.90
C GLN A 131 -5.23 -20.70 7.47
N ILE A 132 -4.48 -19.64 7.25
CA ILE A 132 -3.80 -19.33 5.99
C ILE A 132 -2.31 -19.18 6.27
N MET A 133 -1.50 -19.59 5.32
CA MET A 133 -0.06 -19.34 5.36
C MET A 133 0.21 -17.96 4.78
N CYS A 134 0.80 -17.08 5.57
CA CYS A 134 1.31 -15.79 5.12
C CYS A 134 2.81 -15.90 4.85
N PHE A 135 3.24 -15.27 3.76
CA PHE A 135 4.64 -15.24 3.36
C PHE A 135 5.22 -13.88 3.69
N GLU A 136 6.43 -13.85 4.23
CA GLU A 136 7.12 -12.60 4.42
C GLU A 136 7.79 -12.14 3.12
N ILE A 137 7.51 -10.90 2.77
CA ILE A 137 8.04 -10.23 1.59
C ILE A 137 8.97 -9.12 2.03
N GLU A 138 10.13 -9.05 1.41
CA GLU A 138 11.07 -7.93 1.51
C GLU A 138 10.94 -7.06 0.27
N VAL A 139 10.77 -5.76 0.50
CA VAL A 139 10.81 -4.71 -0.52
C VAL A 139 12.27 -4.31 -0.74
N THR A 140 12.75 -4.52 -1.97
CA THR A 140 14.16 -4.32 -2.34
C THR A 140 14.46 -2.90 -2.78
N ILE A 141 13.44 -2.17 -3.24
CA ILE A 141 13.59 -0.78 -3.66
C ILE A 141 13.77 0.16 -2.45
N PRO A 142 14.51 1.26 -2.62
CA PRO A 142 14.66 2.27 -1.58
C PRO A 142 13.32 2.98 -1.28
N GLU A 143 13.20 3.60 -0.11
CA GLU A 143 11.97 4.30 0.33
C GLU A 143 11.65 5.49 -0.59
N GLU A 144 12.70 6.12 -1.11
CA GLU A 144 12.64 7.14 -2.14
C GLU A 144 11.96 6.61 -3.41
N GLY A 145 12.10 5.32 -3.75
CA GLY A 145 11.43 4.72 -4.91
C GLY A 145 9.92 4.51 -4.74
N LEU A 146 9.36 4.66 -3.54
CA LEU A 146 7.95 4.41 -3.26
C LEU A 146 7.06 5.56 -3.71
N LEU A 147 5.87 5.24 -4.22
CA LEU A 147 4.83 6.22 -4.49
C LEU A 147 4.26 6.76 -3.17
N ARG A 148 4.32 8.08 -3.00
CA ARG A 148 3.83 8.79 -1.81
C ARG A 148 2.39 9.23 -1.94
N GLN A 149 1.69 9.20 -0.81
CA GLN A 149 0.34 9.73 -0.65
C GLN A 149 0.36 10.86 0.39
N CYS A 150 -0.29 11.98 0.08
CA CYS A 150 -0.43 13.07 1.02
C CYS A 150 -1.34 12.65 2.19
N TYR A 151 -0.85 12.76 3.42
CA TYR A 151 -1.59 12.38 4.62
C TYR A 151 -2.91 13.16 4.79
N TYR A 152 -2.93 14.45 4.43
CA TYR A 152 -4.09 15.30 4.68
C TYR A 152 -5.16 15.20 3.60
N CYS A 153 -4.78 15.30 2.32
CA CYS A 153 -5.74 15.30 1.22
C CYS A 153 -5.88 13.97 0.50
N LEU A 154 -5.04 12.97 0.84
CA LEU A 154 -5.01 11.63 0.25
C LEU A 154 -4.71 11.59 -1.26
N HIS A 155 -4.30 12.72 -1.85
CA HIS A 155 -3.80 12.74 -3.23
C HIS A 155 -2.46 12.03 -3.35
N TRP A 156 -2.28 11.38 -4.49
CA TRP A 156 -1.05 10.68 -4.85
C TRP A 156 -0.03 11.63 -5.46
N GLU A 157 1.26 11.36 -5.28
CA GLU A 157 2.29 12.21 -5.87
C GLU A 157 2.29 12.18 -7.40
N SER A 158 1.87 11.08 -8.01
CA SER A 158 1.72 10.94 -9.46
C SER A 158 0.59 11.77 -10.08
N GLU A 159 -0.27 12.38 -9.26
CA GLU A 159 -1.37 13.24 -9.74
C GLU A 159 -0.96 14.72 -9.88
N TRP A 160 0.23 15.09 -9.41
CA TRP A 160 0.75 16.44 -9.55
C TRP A 160 1.60 16.53 -10.82
N ALA A 161 1.37 17.58 -11.61
CA ALA A 161 2.17 17.87 -12.81
C ALA A 161 3.57 18.41 -12.46
N ASP A 162 3.76 18.85 -11.22
CA ASP A 162 5.06 19.26 -10.72
C ASP A 162 5.83 17.97 -10.38
N ASP A 163 6.94 17.70 -11.08
CA ASP A 163 7.84 16.54 -10.88
C ASP A 163 8.55 16.55 -9.49
N GLU A 164 7.95 17.21 -8.50
CA GLU A 164 8.47 17.36 -7.16
C GLU A 164 7.87 16.32 -6.22
N ARG A 165 8.77 15.47 -5.68
CA ARG A 165 8.45 14.51 -4.62
C ARG A 165 7.85 15.20 -3.41
N MET A 166 6.84 14.57 -2.80
CA MET A 166 6.25 15.09 -1.56
C MET A 166 7.27 15.06 -0.43
N GLU A 167 7.29 16.10 0.41
CA GLU A 167 8.21 16.18 1.53
C GLU A 167 7.75 15.28 2.69
N PRO A 168 8.69 14.59 3.37
CA PRO A 168 8.39 13.85 4.59
C PRO A 168 8.11 14.80 5.76
N CYS A 169 7.07 14.50 6.54
CA CYS A 169 6.74 15.19 7.78
C CYS A 169 7.09 14.34 9.01
N SER A 170 6.86 13.03 8.92
CA SER A 170 7.25 12.02 9.90
C SER A 170 7.38 10.67 9.18
N ASP A 171 7.69 9.62 9.93
CA ASP A 171 7.67 8.23 9.44
C ASP A 171 6.35 7.93 8.71
N ASP A 172 6.43 7.49 7.45
CA ASP A 172 5.29 7.16 6.57
C ASP A 172 4.27 8.30 6.31
N VAL A 173 4.60 9.55 6.63
CA VAL A 173 3.68 10.69 6.50
C VAL A 173 4.29 11.73 5.58
N PHE A 174 3.65 11.93 4.43
CA PHE A 174 4.06 12.88 3.42
C PHE A 174 3.03 13.99 3.24
N TRP A 175 3.49 15.19 2.93
CA TRP A 175 2.64 16.36 2.73
C TRP A 175 2.82 16.89 1.31
N CYS A 176 1.71 17.10 0.60
CA CYS A 176 1.77 17.83 -0.66
C CYS A 176 1.95 19.33 -0.41
N ARG A 177 2.54 20.03 -1.40
CA ARG A 177 2.83 21.47 -1.31
C ARG A 177 1.60 22.31 -0.97
N LYS A 178 0.43 21.98 -1.52
CA LYS A 178 -0.84 22.69 -1.21
C LYS A 178 -1.23 22.55 0.26
N CYS A 179 -1.17 21.33 0.81
CA CYS A 179 -1.51 21.09 2.22
C CYS A 179 -0.48 21.70 3.17
N LYS A 180 0.80 21.70 2.79
CA LYS A 180 1.87 22.38 3.53
C LYS A 180 1.68 23.89 3.55
N ALA A 181 1.40 24.51 2.40
CA ALA A 181 1.20 25.96 2.27
C ALA A 181 -0.06 26.47 2.98
N GLN A 182 -1.12 25.66 3.04
CA GLN A 182 -2.35 25.97 3.79
C GLN A 182 -2.16 25.89 5.33
N GLY A 183 -0.98 25.44 5.77
CA GLY A 183 -0.52 25.55 7.15
C GLY A 183 -0.97 24.42 8.07
N TRP A 184 -0.09 24.11 9.03
CA TRP A 184 -0.32 23.26 10.20
C TRP A 184 -1.56 23.68 11.03
N ALA A 185 -1.98 24.95 10.92
CA ALA A 185 -3.07 25.56 11.67
C ALA A 185 -4.49 25.05 11.32
N ALA A 186 -4.71 24.48 10.13
CA ALA A 186 -6.00 23.87 9.78
C ALA A 186 -6.15 22.43 10.30
N SER A 187 -5.05 21.81 10.74
CA SER A 187 -4.95 20.37 11.07
C SER A 187 -5.70 19.98 12.35
N SER A 188 -5.95 20.94 13.25
CA SER A 188 -6.64 20.67 14.53
C SER A 188 -8.17 20.75 14.43
N ILE A 189 -8.73 21.36 13.38
CA ILE A 189 -10.19 21.65 13.30
C ILE A 189 -10.86 20.98 12.09
N SER A 190 -10.12 20.67 11.02
CA SER A 190 -10.70 20.16 9.76
C SER A 190 -10.65 18.64 9.55
N GLY A 191 -9.96 17.89 10.42
CA GLY A 191 -9.82 16.44 10.30
C GLY A 191 -11.14 15.65 10.42
N ILE A 192 -12.18 16.27 11.01
CA ILE A 192 -13.50 15.67 11.20
C ILE A 192 -14.43 15.97 10.01
N SER A 193 -14.37 17.18 9.43
CA SER A 193 -15.37 17.63 8.46
C SER A 193 -15.14 17.14 7.03
N LYS A 194 -13.89 16.87 6.61
CA LYS A 194 -13.61 16.29 5.28
C LYS A 194 -13.70 14.77 5.21
N LYS A 195 -13.49 14.05 6.33
CA LYS A 195 -13.74 12.60 6.40
C LYS A 195 -15.21 12.25 6.16
N LEU A 196 -16.14 13.16 6.47
CA LEU A 196 -17.57 13.00 6.24
C LEU A 196 -18.01 13.24 4.79
N LYS A 197 -17.36 14.15 4.04
CA LYS A 197 -17.77 14.46 2.65
C LYS A 197 -17.26 13.47 1.60
N ASN A 198 -16.14 12.79 1.86
CA ASN A 198 -15.67 11.69 1.00
C ASN A 198 -16.17 10.31 1.49
N GLY A 199 -16.99 10.27 2.55
CA GLY A 199 -17.49 9.05 3.19
C GLY A 199 -18.53 8.24 2.40
N TRP A 200 -18.83 8.64 1.16
CA TRP A 200 -19.85 7.98 0.32
C TRP A 200 -19.29 7.14 -0.84
N SER A 201 -17.97 6.89 -0.90
CA SER A 201 -17.42 6.06 -1.99
C SER A 201 -16.82 4.70 -1.60
N TRP A 202 -16.44 4.39 -0.35
CA TRP A 202 -15.81 3.07 -0.05
C TRP A 202 -16.03 2.49 1.36
N LEU A 203 -17.10 2.86 2.07
CA LEU A 203 -17.53 2.10 3.26
C LEU A 203 -18.29 0.83 2.87
N VAL A 204 -17.58 -0.17 2.37
CA VAL A 204 -17.88 -1.59 2.63
C VAL A 204 -16.55 -2.34 2.77
N ILE A 205 -15.85 -2.10 3.87
CA ILE A 205 -15.08 -3.13 4.56
C ILE A 205 -15.79 -3.29 5.90
N PRO A 206 -16.32 -4.47 6.26
CA PRO A 206 -17.11 -4.60 7.48
C PRO A 206 -16.27 -4.26 8.70
N PHE A 207 -16.58 -3.11 9.30
CA PHE A 207 -16.35 -2.86 10.71
C PHE A 207 -17.14 -3.92 11.50
N VAL A 208 -16.46 -4.91 12.09
CA VAL A 208 -17.04 -5.75 13.14
C VAL A 208 -16.18 -5.63 14.39
N TYR A 209 -16.64 -4.72 15.25
CA TYR A 209 -16.65 -4.75 16.71
C TYR A 209 -15.39 -5.17 17.49
N LEU A 210 -14.73 -4.15 18.05
CA LEU A 210 -14.28 -4.16 19.43
C LEU A 210 -15.50 -4.26 20.35
N ARG A 211 -15.67 -5.38 21.05
CA ARG A 211 -16.41 -5.41 22.31
C ARG A 211 -15.54 -6.02 23.39
N GLN A 212 -15.44 -5.26 24.47
CA GLN A 212 -14.74 -5.53 25.71
C GLN A 212 -15.20 -6.86 26.31
N ALA A 213 -14.24 -7.65 26.80
CA ALA A 213 -14.47 -8.55 27.92
C ALA A 213 -13.42 -8.20 28.97
N ALA A 214 -13.85 -7.40 29.94
CA ALA A 214 -13.16 -7.27 31.21
C ALA A 214 -13.19 -8.64 31.90
N VAL A 215 -12.01 -9.14 32.25
CA VAL A 215 -11.82 -10.24 33.18
C VAL A 215 -11.76 -9.61 34.58
N PRO A 216 -12.63 -9.95 35.54
CA PRO A 216 -12.27 -9.85 36.93
C PRO A 216 -11.53 -11.13 37.34
N ILE A 217 -10.31 -10.92 37.83
CA ILE A 217 -9.52 -11.88 38.58
C ILE A 217 -9.97 -11.75 40.04
N GLY A 218 -10.31 -12.87 40.69
CA GLY A 218 -10.51 -12.95 42.14
C GLY A 218 -11.96 -12.85 42.61
#